data_AF-A0A7W1LZ60-F1
#
_entry.id   AF-A0A7W1LZ60-F1
#
_cell.length_a   1.000
_cell.length_b   1.000
_cell.length_c   1.000
_cell.angle_alpha   90.00
_cell.angle_beta   90.00
_cell.angle_gamma   90.00
#
_symmetry.space_group_name_H-M   'P 1'
#
loop_
_entity.id
_entity.type
_entity.pdbx_description
1 polymer ?
#
loop_
_entity_poly.entity_id
_entity_poly.type
_entity_poly.pdbx_seq_one_letter_code
_entity_poly.pdbx_strand_id
1 'polypeptide(L)'
;MSDSKIDFNDIEQWAAEQWGRTCLGDKRRTRRAVKLGEALASQPGEGLPTQTQSWGDLKAAYKLLHETDVTHAALIRPHCEQVRERAVASGAKV
;
A
#
# COMPACT_ATOMS: atom_id res chain seq x y z
N MET A 1 7.62 26.92 -3.98
CA MET A 1 6.86 25.65 -3.91
C MET A 1 7.87 24.54 -3.77
N SER A 2 8.29 24.27 -2.54
CA SER A 2 9.19 23.17 -2.22
C SER A 2 8.35 21.91 -2.10
N ASP A 3 8.54 20.98 -3.03
CA ASP A 3 8.03 19.61 -2.92
C ASP A 3 8.44 19.07 -1.55
N SER A 4 7.45 18.89 -0.68
CA SER A 4 7.64 18.20 0.59
C SER A 4 7.94 16.75 0.22
N LYS A 5 9.24 16.44 0.04
CA LYS A 5 9.73 15.07 -0.04
C LYS A 5 9.13 14.33 1.15
N ILE A 6 8.22 13.41 0.87
CA ILE A 6 7.86 12.40 1.85
C ILE A 6 9.18 11.72 2.24
N ASP A 7 9.48 11.69 3.53
CA ASP A 7 10.68 11.03 4.03
C ASP A 7 10.62 9.55 3.59
N PHE A 8 11.70 8.99 3.05
CA PHE A 8 11.70 7.60 2.58
C PHE A 8 11.34 6.62 3.70
N ASN A 9 11.71 6.96 4.94
CA ASN A 9 11.32 6.20 6.12
C ASN A 9 9.80 6.31 6.43
N ASP A 10 9.16 7.41 6.01
CA ASP A 10 7.71 7.62 6.11
C ASP A 10 6.96 6.81 5.04
N ILE A 11 7.50 6.66 3.82
CA ILE A 11 6.83 5.87 2.76
C ILE A 11 6.78 4.38 3.10
N GLU A 12 7.89 3.79 3.53
CA GLU A 12 7.92 2.37 3.93
C GLU A 12 6.96 2.10 5.09
N GLN A 13 7.01 2.95 6.11
CA GLN A 13 6.12 2.85 7.26
C GLN A 13 4.66 3.04 6.85
N TRP A 14 4.36 4.07 6.07
CA TRP A 14 3.01 4.34 5.57
C TRP A 14 2.46 3.14 4.78
N ALA A 15 3.26 2.56 3.88
CA ALA A 15 2.84 1.39 3.10
C ALA A 15 2.59 0.17 4.00
N ALA A 16 3.43 -0.03 5.03
CA ALA A 16 3.21 -1.08 6.02
C ALA A 16 1.92 -0.86 6.83
N GLU A 17 1.61 0.38 7.20
CA GLU A 17 0.35 0.74 7.86
C GLU A 17 -0.85 0.47 6.96
N GLN A 18 -0.78 0.84 5.68
CA GLN A 18 -1.91 0.67 4.75
C GLN A 18 -2.19 -0.80 4.41
N TRP A 19 -1.14 -1.59 4.09
CA TRP A 19 -1.32 -2.93 3.53
C TRP A 19 -0.76 -4.08 4.38
N GLY A 20 0.01 -3.80 5.44
CA GLY A 20 0.66 -4.84 6.25
C GLY A 20 -0.30 -5.78 6.97
N ARG A 21 -1.56 -5.34 7.16
CA ARG A 21 -2.65 -6.12 7.77
C ARG A 21 -3.59 -6.79 6.75
N THR A 22 -3.30 -6.69 5.45
CA THR A 22 -4.14 -7.35 4.44
C THR A 22 -4.04 -8.87 4.55
N CYS A 23 -5.19 -9.55 4.53
CA CYS A 23 -5.26 -11.01 4.49
C CYS A 23 -5.54 -11.44 3.06
N LEU A 24 -4.49 -11.79 2.32
CA LEU A 24 -4.54 -12.11 0.88
C LEU A 24 -4.34 -13.62 0.60
N GLY A 25 -4.64 -14.48 1.58
CA GLY A 25 -4.46 -15.93 1.52
C GLY A 25 -3.02 -16.43 1.68
N ASP A 26 -2.01 -15.59 1.45
CA ASP A 26 -0.59 -15.91 1.66
C ASP A 26 0.17 -14.67 2.16
N LYS A 27 0.98 -14.82 3.22
CA LYS A 27 1.81 -13.73 3.79
C LYS A 27 2.78 -13.14 2.76
N ARG A 28 3.22 -13.90 1.76
CA ARG A 28 4.04 -13.43 0.63
C ARG A 28 3.29 -12.41 -0.22
N ARG A 29 1.98 -12.58 -0.42
CA ARG A 29 1.13 -11.64 -1.16
C ARG A 29 0.98 -10.34 -0.36
N THR A 30 0.74 -10.43 0.95
CA THR A 30 0.71 -9.26 1.85
C THR A 30 2.02 -8.45 1.79
N ARG A 31 3.18 -9.12 1.92
CA ARG A 31 4.48 -8.44 1.79
C ARG A 31 4.66 -7.77 0.44
N ARG A 32 4.18 -8.40 -0.63
CA ARG A 32 4.26 -7.82 -1.98
C ARG A 32 3.31 -6.64 -2.17
N ALA A 33 2.14 -6.65 -1.54
CA ALA A 33 1.23 -5.51 -1.55
C ALA A 33 1.87 -4.29 -0.87
N VAL A 34 2.55 -4.49 0.27
CA VAL A 34 3.32 -3.43 0.93
C VAL A 34 4.42 -2.87 0.02
N LYS A 35 5.27 -3.74 -0.55
CA LYS A 35 6.35 -3.32 -1.47
C LYS A 35 5.80 -2.58 -2.70
N LEU A 36 4.68 -3.05 -3.27
CA LEU A 36 4.04 -2.36 -4.38
C LEU A 36 3.52 -0.98 -3.94
N GLY A 37 2.87 -0.89 -2.78
CA GLY A 37 2.37 0.36 -2.22
C GLY A 37 3.47 1.41 -2.00
N GLU A 38 4.62 0.99 -1.49
CA GLU A 38 5.82 1.82 -1.33
C GLU A 38 6.31 2.37 -2.69
N ALA A 39 6.39 1.50 -3.70
CA ALA A 39 6.78 1.90 -5.07
C ALA A 39 5.79 2.90 -5.69
N LEU A 40 4.49 2.69 -5.49
CA LEU A 40 3.44 3.60 -5.96
C LEU A 40 3.50 4.97 -5.27
N ALA A 41 3.73 4.99 -3.96
CA ALA A 41 3.78 6.21 -3.16
C ALA A 41 5.07 7.02 -3.39
N SER A 42 6.18 6.35 -3.73
CA SER A 42 7.45 7.01 -4.06
C SER A 42 7.40 7.79 -5.37
N GLN A 43 6.56 7.36 -6.33
CA GLN A 43 6.40 8.01 -7.63
C GLN A 43 4.92 8.05 -8.04
N PRO A 44 4.09 8.88 -7.37
CA PRO A 44 2.68 9.00 -7.69
C PRO A 44 2.50 9.56 -9.10
N GLY A 45 1.57 9.00 -9.88
CA GLY A 45 1.26 9.46 -11.24
C GLY A 45 2.11 8.81 -12.35
N GLU A 46 3.19 8.12 -12.00
CA GLU A 46 3.96 7.32 -12.96
C GLU A 46 3.29 5.99 -13.29
N GLY A 47 3.73 5.36 -14.39
CA GLY A 47 3.29 4.02 -14.75
C GLY A 47 3.97 2.92 -13.92
N LEU A 48 3.31 1.76 -13.78
CA LEU A 48 3.85 0.60 -13.05
C LEU A 48 5.29 0.20 -13.43
N PRO A 49 5.72 0.22 -14.71
CA PRO A 49 7.10 -0.08 -15.06
C PRO A 49 8.11 0.89 -14.44
N THR A 50 7.78 2.19 -14.43
CA THR A 50 8.62 3.24 -13.83
C THR A 50 8.64 3.12 -12.30
N GLN A 51 7.47 2.89 -11.69
CA GLN A 51 7.32 2.80 -10.24
C GLN A 51 8.08 1.60 -9.64
N THR A 52 8.01 0.43 -10.30
CA THR A 52 8.62 -0.81 -9.79
C THR A 52 10.11 -0.95 -10.06
N GLN A 53 10.68 -0.10 -10.93
CA GLN A 53 12.13 0.06 -11.21
C GLN A 53 12.88 -1.19 -11.71
N SER A 54 12.26 -2.37 -11.70
CA SER A 54 12.85 -3.63 -12.17
C SER A 54 11.83 -4.52 -12.86
N TRP A 55 12.29 -5.32 -13.82
CA TRP A 55 11.44 -6.29 -14.52
C TRP A 55 10.84 -7.35 -13.58
N GLY A 56 11.64 -7.79 -12.60
CA GLY A 56 11.20 -8.77 -11.59
C GLY A 56 10.05 -8.24 -10.75
N ASP A 57 10.15 -6.98 -10.29
CA ASP A 57 9.14 -6.35 -9.47
C ASP A 57 7.89 -5.98 -10.28
N LEU A 58 8.04 -5.52 -11.53
CA LEU A 58 6.91 -5.29 -12.43
C LEU A 58 6.10 -6.57 -12.64
N LYS A 59 6.77 -7.69 -12.95
CA LYS A 59 6.12 -8.99 -13.12
C LYS A 59 5.47 -9.46 -11.82
N ALA A 60 6.12 -9.21 -10.68
CA ALA A 60 5.58 -9.55 -9.38
C ALA A 60 4.29 -8.77 -9.07
N ALA A 61 4.25 -7.48 -9.42
CA ALA A 61 3.07 -6.61 -9.28
C ALA A 61 1.90 -7.13 -10.11
N TYR A 62 2.11 -7.40 -11.40
CA TYR A 62 1.05 -7.96 -12.25
C TYR A 62 0.55 -9.32 -11.77
N LYS A 63 1.46 -10.21 -11.33
CA LYS A 63 1.06 -11.48 -10.74
C LYS A 63 0.20 -11.28 -9.50
N LEU A 64 0.60 -10.37 -8.61
CA LEU A 64 -0.17 -10.06 -7.40
C LEU A 64 -1.58 -9.59 -7.75
N LEU A 65 -1.70 -8.64 -8.67
CA LEU A 65 -2.99 -8.05 -9.07
C LEU A 65 -3.88 -9.02 -9.87
N HIS A 66 -3.31 -10.14 -10.35
CA HIS A 66 -4.05 -11.19 -11.05
C HIS A 66 -4.50 -12.33 -10.12
N GLU A 67 -4.04 -12.37 -8.87
CA GLU A 67 -4.48 -13.38 -7.91
C GLU A 67 -5.95 -13.16 -7.50
N THR A 68 -6.75 -14.23 -7.52
CA THR A 68 -8.19 -14.16 -7.19
C THR A 68 -8.47 -13.65 -5.78
N ASP A 69 -7.58 -13.95 -4.83
CA ASP A 69 -7.71 -13.53 -3.43
C ASP A 69 -7.30 -12.06 -3.22
N VAL A 70 -6.64 -11.44 -4.21
CA VAL A 70 -6.19 -10.05 -4.17
C VAL A 70 -7.25 -9.16 -4.80
N THR A 71 -8.36 -9.04 -4.09
CA THR A 71 -9.46 -8.16 -4.50
C THR A 71 -9.26 -6.74 -3.99
N HIS A 72 -9.88 -5.77 -4.66
CA HIS A 72 -9.91 -4.38 -4.18
C HIS A 72 -10.44 -4.29 -2.73
N ALA A 73 -11.52 -5.03 -2.42
CA ALA A 73 -12.10 -5.07 -1.08
C ALA A 73 -11.11 -5.60 -0.03
N ALA A 74 -10.34 -6.65 -0.36
CA ALA A 74 -9.32 -7.20 0.55
C ALA A 74 -8.15 -6.22 0.76
N LEU A 75 -7.77 -5.48 -0.28
CA LEU A 75 -6.69 -4.48 -0.22
C LEU A 75 -7.08 -3.23 0.58
N ILE A 76 -8.30 -2.71 0.43
CA ILE A 76 -8.71 -1.45 1.08
C ILE A 76 -9.24 -1.64 2.51
N ARG A 77 -9.62 -2.88 2.90
CA ARG A 77 -10.20 -3.17 4.21
C ARG A 77 -9.38 -2.59 5.39
N PRO A 78 -8.05 -2.82 5.50
CA PRO A 78 -7.29 -2.29 6.63
C PRO A 78 -7.24 -0.77 6.67
N HIS A 79 -7.23 -0.12 5.51
CA HIS A 79 -7.29 1.34 5.41
C HIS A 79 -8.64 1.85 5.95
N CYS A 80 -9.76 1.25 5.53
CA CYS A 80 -11.07 1.64 6.03
C CYS A 80 -11.22 1.42 7.55
N GLU A 81 -10.67 0.34 8.09
CA GLU A 81 -10.64 0.07 9.54
C GLU A 81 -9.88 1.18 10.27
N GLN A 82 -8.68 1.55 9.80
CA GLN A 82 -7.89 2.64 10.39
C GLN A 82 -8.61 3.99 10.33
N VAL A 83 -9.25 4.32 9.21
CA VAL A 83 -10.02 5.57 9.08
C VAL A 83 -11.16 5.61 10.10
N ARG A 84 -11.87 4.51 10.29
CA ARG A 84 -12.93 4.41 11.30
C ARG A 84 -12.39 4.56 12.72
N GLU A 85 -11.31 3.87 13.06
CA GLU A 85 -10.65 3.96 14.37
C GLU A 85 -10.21 5.41 14.67
N ARG A 86 -9.57 6.08 13.70
CA ARG A 86 -9.15 7.48 13.84
C ARG A 86 -10.33 8.44 13.98
N ALA A 87 -11.42 8.21 13.23
CA ALA A 87 -12.63 9.04 13.32
C ALA A 87 -13.28 8.91 14.71
N VAL A 88 -13.41 7.69 15.24
CA VAL A 88 -13.95 7.44 16.59
C VAL A 88 -13.08 8.08 17.66
N ALA A 89 -11.76 7.89 17.59
CA ALA A 89 -10.83 8.49 18.55
C ALA A 89 -10.83 10.03 18.53
N SER A 90 -11.13 10.63 17.38
CA SER A 90 -11.25 12.09 17.24
C SER A 90 -12.58 12.60 17.80
N GLY A 91 -13.68 11.86 17.62
CA GLY A 91 -14.99 12.19 18.19
C GLY A 91 -15.06 12.06 19.71
N ALA A 92 -14.21 11.23 20.32
CA ALA A 92 -14.09 11.09 21.77
C ALA A 92 -13.25 12.21 22.43
N LYS A 93 -12.66 13.12 21.64
CA LYS A 93 -11.86 14.26 22.11
C LYS A 93 -12.60 15.61 22.03
N VAL A 94 -13.92 15.60 21.82
CA VAL A 94 -14.77 16.79 21.78
C VAL A 94 -15.56 16.93 23.08
#